data_AF-A0A5C1QAQ2-F1
#
_entry.id   AF-A0A5C1QAQ2-F1
#
_cell.length_a   1.000
_cell.length_b   1.000
_cell.length_c   1.000
_cell.angle_alpha   90.00
_cell.angle_beta   90.00
_cell.angle_gamma   90.00
#
_symmetry.space_group_name_H-M   'P 1'
#
loop_
_entity.id
_entity.type
_entity.pdbx_description
1 polymer ?
#
loop_
_entity_poly.entity_id
_entity_poly.type
_entity_poly.pdbx_seq_one_letter_code
_entity_poly.pdbx_strand_id
1 'polypeptide(L)' 'MGIQELTEKIKESSKKRTHTECVTLLKNAHIIDSEGYYSSSFFSSETVEKDRKLKHSINV' A
#
# COMPACT_ATOMS: atom_id res chain seq x y z
N MET A 1 -8.27 18.28 -18.09
CA MET A 1 -7.84 16.88 -17.90
C MET A 1 -9.06 16.03 -17.66
N GLY A 2 -9.31 15.08 -18.56
CA GLY A 2 -10.37 14.08 -18.37
C GLY A 2 -9.93 12.97 -17.43
N ILE A 3 -10.89 12.15 -16.97
CA ILE A 3 -10.62 11.00 -16.09
C ILE A 3 -9.70 9.95 -16.75
N GLN A 4 -9.75 9.86 -18.08
CA GLN A 4 -8.87 8.97 -18.86
C GLN A 4 -7.40 9.40 -18.79
N GLU A 5 -7.08 10.66 -19.08
CA GLU A 5 -5.72 11.18 -18.96
C GLU A 5 -5.17 11.07 -17.53
N LEU A 6 -6.02 11.26 -16.53
CA LEU A 6 -5.63 11.08 -15.12
C LEU A 6 -5.27 9.62 -14.84
N THR A 7 -6.07 8.68 -15.35
CA THR A 7 -5.82 7.24 -15.19
C THR A 7 -4.51 6.83 -15.86
N GLU A 8 -4.23 7.33 -17.06
CA GLU A 8 -2.99 7.05 -17.77
C GLU A 8 -1.76 7.59 -17.02
N LYS A 9 -1.83 8.83 -16.51
CA LYS A 9 -0.76 9.41 -15.69
C LYS A 9 -0.49 8.58 -14.44
N ILE A 10 -1.53 8.19 -13.70
CA ILE A 10 -1.38 7.37 -12.49
C ILE A 10 -0.74 6.02 -12.83
N LYS A 11 -1.16 5.40 -13.94
CA LYS A 11 -0.63 4.11 -14.41
C LYS A 11 0.85 4.21 -14.79
N GLU A 12 1.24 5.26 -15.51
CA GLU A 12 2.65 5.50 -15.84
C GLU A 12 3.51 5.81 -14.62
N SER A 13 3.01 6.63 -13.69
CA SER A 13 3.69 6.91 -12.43
C SER A 13 3.88 5.64 -11.60
N SER A 14 2.88 4.76 -11.56
CA SER A 14 2.96 3.50 -10.81
C SER A 14 4.02 2.55 -11.36
N LYS A 15 4.25 2.53 -12.68
CA LYS A 15 5.31 1.72 -13.31
C LYS A 15 6.72 2.19 -12.98
N LYS A 16 6.89 3.47 -12.64
CA LYS A 16 8.19 4.09 -12.35
C LYS A 16 8.54 4.08 -10.86
N ARG A 17 7.57 3.75 -9.98
CA ARG A 17 7.79 3.71 -8.53
C ARG A 17 8.67 2.52 -8.17
N THR A 18 9.64 2.80 -7.32
CA THR A 18 10.42 1.75 -6.65
C THR A 18 9.57 1.07 -5.57
N HIS A 19 9.99 -0.13 -5.15
CA HIS A 19 9.32 -0.87 -4.06
C HIS A 19 9.18 0.00 -2.80
N THR A 20 10.25 0.69 -2.40
CA THR A 20 10.28 1.58 -1.24
C THR A 20 9.30 2.77 -1.36
N GLU A 21 9.15 3.35 -2.55
CA GLU A 21 8.16 4.41 -2.79
C GLU A 21 6.73 3.89 -2.73
N CYS A 22 6.48 2.68 -3.23
CA CYS A 22 5.19 2.01 -3.07
C CYS A 22 4.87 1.77 -1.59
N VAL A 23 5.83 1.25 -0.81
CA VAL A 23 5.65 1.04 0.63
C VAL A 23 5.38 2.36 1.36
N THR A 24 6.12 3.41 1.02
CA THR A 24 5.92 4.74 1.61
C THR A 24 4.53 5.31 1.30
N LEU A 25 4.05 5.11 0.07
CA LEU A 25 2.70 5.52 -0.32
C LEU A 25 1.62 4.76 0.47
N LEU A 26 1.79 3.45 0.66
CA LEU A 26 0.87 2.63 1.44
C LEU A 26 0.87 3.03 2.93
N LYS A 27 2.04 3.38 3.49
CA LYS A 27 2.17 3.92 4.86
C LYS A 27 1.45 5.27 5.00
N ASN A 28 1.70 6.20 4.08
CA ASN A 28 1.06 7.52 4.08
C ASN A 28 -0.46 7.45 3.89
N ALA A 29 -0.96 6.44 3.17
CA ALA A 29 -2.38 6.19 2.99
C ALA A 29 -3.03 5.48 4.19
N HIS A 30 -2.28 5.21 5.28
CA HIS A 30 -2.74 4.44 6.44
C HIS A 30 -3.27 3.03 6.09
N ILE A 31 -2.81 2.48 4.96
CA ILE A 31 -3.16 1.13 4.50
C ILE A 31 -2.31 0.10 5.24
N ILE A 32 -1.02 0.42 5.46
CA ILE A 32 -0.09 -0.39 6.23
C ILE A 32 0.53 0.43 7.36
N ASP A 33 0.85 -0.26 8.45
CA ASP A 33 1.50 0.26 9.63
C ASP A 33 3.01 0.48 9.41
N SER A 34 3.65 1.18 10.36
CA SER A 34 5.09 1.46 10.32
C SER A 34 5.96 0.19 10.18
N GLU A 35 5.46 -0.92 10.72
CA GLU A 35 6.07 -2.25 10.66
C GLU A 35 5.85 -2.99 9.31
N GLY A 36 5.05 -2.44 8.40
CA GLY A 36 4.78 -3.04 7.08
C GLY A 36 3.65 -4.09 7.08
N TYR A 37 2.84 -4.16 8.15
CA TYR A 37 1.62 -4.97 8.23
C TYR A 37 0.39 -4.15 7.87
N TYR A 38 -0.72 -4.78 7.49
CA TYR A 38 -1.98 -4.06 7.30
C TYR A 38 -2.43 -3.30 8.55
N SER A 39 -2.91 -2.08 8.36
CA SER A 39 -3.42 -1.27 9.46
C SER A 39 -4.85 -1.65 9.81
N SER A 40 -5.13 -1.75 11.11
CA SER A 40 -6.49 -1.99 11.64
C SER A 40 -7.44 -0.83 11.41
N SER A 41 -6.93 0.33 10.99
CA SER A 41 -7.75 1.49 10.62
C SER A 41 -8.39 1.34 9.23
N PHE A 42 -7.79 0.52 8.35
CA PHE A 42 -8.27 0.32 6.98
C PHE A 42 -8.86 -1.07 6.77
N PHE A 43 -8.31 -2.10 7.44
CA PHE A 43 -8.77 -3.48 7.33
C PHE A 43 -9.35 -3.98 8.65
N SER A 44 -10.28 -4.94 8.55
CA SER A 44 -10.82 -5.66 9.70
C SER A 44 -9.70 -6.37 10.48
N SER A 45 -9.87 -6.48 11.79
CA SER A 45 -8.90 -7.12 12.69
C SER A 45 -8.50 -8.53 12.24
N GLU A 46 -9.45 -9.30 11.69
CA GLU A 46 -9.19 -10.64 11.16
C GLU A 46 -8.16 -10.64 10.01
N THR A 47 -8.22 -9.65 9.12
CA THR A 47 -7.29 -9.52 7.99
C THR A 47 -5.90 -9.12 8.48
N VAL A 48 -5.82 -8.20 9.44
CA VAL A 48 -4.56 -7.76 10.05
C VAL A 48 -3.88 -8.91 10.82
N GLU A 49 -4.66 -9.70 11.56
CA GLU A 49 -4.14 -10.87 12.29
C GLU A 49 -3.65 -11.97 11.34
N LYS A 50 -4.36 -12.24 10.24
CA LYS A 50 -3.93 -13.19 9.22
C LYS A 50 -2.61 -12.74 8.57
N ASP A 51 -2.49 -11.45 8.25
CA ASP A 51 -1.29 -10.85 7.67
C ASP A 51 -0.08 -10.92 8.62
N ARG A 52 -0.28 -10.55 9.89
CA ARG A 52 0.74 -10.71 10.95
C ARG A 52 1.13 -12.17 11.17
N LYS A 53 0.18 -13.11 11.15
CA LYS A 53 0.45 -14.55 11.29
C LYS A 53 1.22 -15.14 10.11
N LEU A 54 0.91 -14.69 8.90
CA LEU A 54 1.61 -15.11 7.68
C LEU A 54 3.01 -14.51 7.58
N LYS A 55 3.37 -13.56 8.46
CA LYS A 55 4.61 -12.77 8.38
C LYS A 55 4.82 -12.18 6.99
N HIS A 56 3.73 -11.80 6.32
CA HIS A 56 3.79 -11.15 5.02
C HIS A 56 4.07 -9.65 5.21
N SER A 57 5.05 -9.33 6.06
CA SER A 57 5.51 -7.96 6.21
C SER A 57 6.11 -7.55 4.87
N ILE A 58 5.61 -6.45 4.30
CA ILE A 58 6.24 -5.89 3.10
C ILE A 58 7.63 -5.40 3.53
N ASN A 59 8.66 -6.18 3.22
CA ASN A 59 10.03 -5.88 3.60
C ASN A 59 10.47 -4.59 2.90
N VAL A 60 10.88 -3.59 3.69
CA VAL A 60 11.40 -2.28 3.21
C VAL A 60 12.76 -2.43 2.55
#